data_AF-A0A7S0FT56-F1
#
_entry.id   AF-A0A7S0FT56-F1
#
_cell.length_a   1.000
_cell.length_b   1.000
_cell.length_c   1.000
_cell.angle_alpha   90.00
_cell.angle_beta   90.00
_cell.angle_gamma   90.00
#
_symmetry.space_group_name_H-M   'P 1'
#
loop_
_entity.id
_entity.type
_entity.pdbx_description
1 polymer ?
#
loop_
_entity_poly.entity_id
_entity_poly.type
_entity_poly.pdbx_seq_one_letter_code
_entity_poly.pdbx_strand_id
1 'polypeptide(L)'
;MLSILNLLLCAGMMTLGILTLIEFQKGMDISEAFVAAYMILFAALLALYEFMWWSTIDAINKSMRKNFGFLYGIKGKAAYLIFVAFLTIGLESSIKWLRYTVGIAFLADGALHFFLLCSKPDLVSNYKSPTGGLTEGGDEVV
;
A
#
# COMPACT_ATOMS: atom_id res chain seq x y z
N MET A 1 1.64 15.19 -3.57
CA MET A 1 0.19 15.16 -3.28
C MET A 1 -0.34 13.73 -3.14
N LEU A 2 -0.01 12.80 -4.04
CA LEU A 2 -0.46 11.40 -3.91
C LEU A 2 -0.03 10.72 -2.59
N SER A 3 1.16 11.00 -2.06
CA SER A 3 1.60 10.42 -0.77
C SER A 3 0.67 10.73 0.40
N ILE A 4 0.15 11.95 0.49
CA ILE A 4 -0.75 12.34 1.58
C ILE A 4 -2.11 11.65 1.41
N LEU A 5 -2.59 11.54 0.17
CA LEU A 5 -3.82 10.83 -0.15
C LEU A 5 -3.70 9.33 0.19
N ASN A 6 -2.58 8.71 -0.15
CA ASN A 6 -2.29 7.33 0.21
C ASN A 6 -2.17 7.14 1.72
N LEU A 7 -1.58 8.08 2.43
CA LEU A 7 -1.51 8.05 3.90
C LEU A 7 -2.90 8.12 4.54
N LEU A 8 -3.79 8.97 4.01
CA LEU A 8 -5.18 9.05 4.46
C LEU A 8 -5.96 7.76 4.16
N LEU A 9 -5.75 7.16 2.97
CA LEU A 9 -6.33 5.88 2.60
C LEU A 9 -5.84 4.74 3.50
N CYS A 10 -4.54 4.73 3.85
CA CYS A 10 -3.97 3.80 4.83
C CYS A 10 -4.64 3.93 6.20
N ALA A 11 -4.84 5.16 6.68
CA ALA A 11 -5.51 5.38 7.96
C ALA A 11 -6.96 4.89 7.94
N GLY A 12 -7.68 5.11 6.83
CA GLY A 12 -9.03 4.58 6.63
C GLY A 12 -9.05 3.04 6.60
N MET A 13 -8.09 2.44 5.91
CA MET A 13 -7.96 0.98 5.80
C MET A 13 -7.59 0.32 7.14
N MET A 14 -6.67 0.90 7.91
CA MET A 14 -6.36 0.43 9.27
C MET A 14 -7.58 0.51 10.17
N THR A 15 -8.32 1.62 10.12
CA THR A 15 -9.52 1.81 10.92
C THR A 15 -10.56 0.74 10.60
N LEU A 16 -10.80 0.46 9.30
CA LEU A 16 -11.66 -0.64 8.86
C LEU A 16 -11.17 -2.00 9.39
N GLY A 17 -9.87 -2.29 9.29
CA GLY A 17 -9.31 -3.56 9.77
C GLY A 17 -9.51 -3.76 11.28
N ILE A 18 -9.26 -2.72 12.07
CA ILE A 18 -9.44 -2.76 13.54
C ILE A 18 -10.92 -2.92 13.90
N LEU A 19 -11.81 -2.17 13.26
CA LEU A 19 -13.26 -2.28 13.50
C LEU A 19 -13.76 -3.69 13.20
N THR A 20 -13.27 -4.29 12.11
CA THR A 20 -13.66 -5.65 11.73
C THR A 20 -13.11 -6.68 12.72
N LEU A 21 -11.90 -6.50 13.26
CA LEU A 21 -11.37 -7.35 14.34
C LEU A 21 -12.15 -7.20 15.68
N ILE A 22 -12.68 -6.02 15.98
CA ILE A 22 -13.53 -5.83 17.17
C ILE A 22 -14.88 -6.55 16.97
N GLU A 23 -15.43 -6.50 15.76
CA GLU A 23 -16.63 -7.26 15.41
C GLU A 23 -16.39 -8.77 15.43
N PHE A 24 -15.14 -9.22 15.15
CA PHE A 24 -14.78 -10.64 15.18
C PHE A 24 -15.04 -11.31 16.55
N GLN A 25 -14.85 -10.58 17.65
CA GLN A 25 -15.14 -11.08 19.00
C GLN A 25 -16.62 -11.45 19.23
N LYS A 26 -17.54 -11.10 18.31
CA LYS A 26 -18.98 -11.38 18.41
C LYS A 26 -19.44 -12.63 17.63
N GLY A 27 -18.53 -13.42 17.04
CA GLY A 27 -18.85 -14.71 16.42
C GLY A 27 -18.63 -14.77 14.91
N MET A 28 -17.57 -14.14 14.41
CA MET A 28 -17.23 -14.06 12.99
C MET A 28 -16.34 -15.23 12.54
N ASP A 29 -16.34 -15.51 11.24
CA ASP A 29 -15.51 -16.55 10.64
C ASP A 29 -14.01 -16.21 10.71
N ILE A 30 -13.18 -17.24 10.97
CA ILE A 30 -11.71 -17.11 11.04
C ILE A 30 -11.14 -16.50 9.75
N SER A 31 -11.78 -16.76 8.60
CA SER A 31 -11.38 -16.20 7.30
C SER A 31 -11.38 -14.67 7.29
N GLU A 32 -12.41 -14.05 7.86
CA GLU A 32 -12.53 -12.58 7.90
C GLU A 32 -11.48 -11.95 8.82
N ALA A 33 -11.18 -12.59 9.95
CA ALA A 33 -10.09 -12.15 10.83
C ALA A 33 -8.73 -12.19 10.11
N PHE A 34 -8.46 -13.22 9.31
CA PHE A 34 -7.24 -13.28 8.51
C PHE A 34 -7.19 -12.13 7.50
N VAL A 35 -8.27 -11.87 6.76
CA VAL A 35 -8.34 -10.77 5.80
C VAL A 35 -8.14 -9.42 6.49
N ALA A 36 -8.79 -9.18 7.64
CA ALA A 36 -8.63 -7.96 8.42
C ALA A 36 -7.20 -7.76 8.95
N ALA A 37 -6.56 -8.83 9.43
CA ALA A 37 -5.16 -8.79 9.86
C ALA A 37 -4.22 -8.44 8.70
N TYR A 38 -4.42 -9.05 7.53
CA TYR A 38 -3.66 -8.70 6.32
C TYR A 38 -3.91 -7.28 5.87
N MET A 39 -5.13 -6.75 6.00
CA MET A 39 -5.41 -5.34 5.71
C MET A 39 -4.56 -4.40 6.54
N ILE A 40 -4.47 -4.63 7.85
CA ILE A 40 -3.67 -3.79 8.76
C ILE A 40 -2.20 -3.87 8.38
N LEU A 41 -1.69 -5.06 8.11
CA LEU A 41 -0.31 -5.28 7.69
C LEU A 41 0.00 -4.52 6.38
N PHE A 42 -0.85 -4.66 5.37
CA PHE A 42 -0.66 -3.96 4.11
C PHE A 42 -0.80 -2.45 4.26
N ALA A 43 -1.80 -1.96 5.01
CA ALA A 43 -1.93 -0.54 5.30
C ALA A 43 -0.67 0.02 6.01
N ALA A 44 -0.07 -0.74 6.93
CA ALA A 44 1.18 -0.38 7.60
C ALA A 44 2.37 -0.35 6.64
N LEU A 45 2.50 -1.32 5.74
CA LEU A 45 3.55 -1.33 4.72
C LEU A 45 3.47 -0.12 3.80
N LEU A 46 2.26 0.21 3.33
CA LEU A 46 2.07 1.38 2.46
C LEU A 46 2.31 2.69 3.22
N ALA A 47 1.87 2.78 4.48
CA ALA A 47 2.14 3.94 5.33
C ALA A 47 3.65 4.12 5.58
N LEU A 48 4.38 3.02 5.83
CA LEU A 48 5.83 3.04 6.01
C LEU A 48 6.53 3.49 4.73
N TYR A 49 6.08 2.99 3.57
CA TYR A 49 6.60 3.40 2.28
C TYR A 49 6.39 4.91 2.03
N GLU A 50 5.20 5.44 2.30
CA GLU A 50 4.92 6.87 2.15
C GLU A 50 5.68 7.71 3.20
N PHE A 51 5.94 7.16 4.40
CA PHE A 51 6.75 7.81 5.43
C PHE A 51 8.22 7.95 5.03
N MET A 52 8.80 6.97 4.33
CA MET A 52 10.18 7.05 3.81
C MET A 52 10.37 8.19 2.80
N TRP A 53 9.28 8.62 2.12
CA TRP A 53 9.31 9.78 1.23
C TRP A 53 9.56 11.08 2.01
N TRP A 54 9.15 11.14 3.28
CA TRP A 54 9.30 12.31 4.14
C TRP A 54 10.55 12.27 5.01
N SER A 55 10.88 11.09 5.54
CA SER A 55 12.03 10.87 6.40
C SER A 55 12.68 9.54 6.03
N THR A 56 13.74 9.59 5.22
CA THR A 56 14.46 8.39 4.82
C THR A 56 15.38 7.92 5.95
N ILE A 57 15.16 6.70 6.42
CA ILE A 57 16.02 6.02 7.40
C ILE A 57 16.68 4.83 6.68
N ASP A 58 18.00 4.87 6.50
CA ASP A 58 18.73 3.92 5.65
C ASP A 58 18.55 2.46 6.06
N ALA A 59 18.51 2.18 7.36
CA ALA A 59 18.33 0.81 7.88
C ALA A 59 16.95 0.22 7.52
N ILE A 60 15.90 1.04 7.63
CA ILE A 60 14.52 0.62 7.32
C ILE A 60 14.34 0.52 5.81
N ASN A 61 14.88 1.48 5.05
CA ASN A 61 14.84 1.50 3.59
C ASN A 61 15.50 0.24 3.01
N LYS A 62 16.68 -0.15 3.53
CA LYS A 62 17.40 -1.36 3.11
C LYS A 62 16.60 -2.65 3.38
N SER A 63 15.96 -2.76 4.55
CA SER A 63 15.11 -3.91 4.88
C SER A 63 13.85 -3.96 4.02
N MET A 64 13.20 -2.82 3.82
CA MET A 64 12.01 -2.69 2.98
C MET A 64 12.31 -3.00 1.52
N ARG A 65 13.46 -2.58 0.99
CA ARG A 65 13.84 -2.87 -0.40
C ARG A 65 14.22 -4.34 -0.60
N LYS A 66 14.80 -4.99 0.40
CA LYS A 66 15.14 -6.42 0.35
C LYS A 66 13.89 -7.32 0.36
N ASN A 67 12.88 -6.97 1.16
CA ASN A 67 11.67 -7.79 1.33
C ASN A 67 10.49 -7.34 0.45
N PHE A 68 10.37 -6.04 0.18
CA PHE A 68 9.28 -5.38 -0.53
C PHE A 68 9.81 -4.47 -1.66
N GLY A 69 10.91 -4.86 -2.31
CA GLY A 69 11.51 -4.11 -3.42
C GLY A 69 10.53 -3.87 -4.58
N PHE A 70 9.53 -4.73 -4.76
CA PHE A 70 8.48 -4.53 -5.76
C PHE A 70 7.67 -3.25 -5.54
N LEU A 71 7.53 -2.78 -4.29
CA LEU A 71 6.77 -1.57 -3.95
C LEU A 71 7.48 -0.29 -4.44
N TYR A 72 8.79 -0.36 -4.69
CA TYR A 72 9.59 0.75 -5.20
C TYR A 72 9.50 0.91 -6.71
N GLY A 73 9.01 -0.09 -7.44
CA GLY A 73 8.71 0.05 -8.87
C GLY A 73 7.29 0.56 -9.09
N ILE A 74 7.06 1.44 -10.07
CA ILE A 74 5.70 1.91 -10.41
C ILE A 74 4.78 0.73 -10.72
N LYS A 75 5.27 -0.30 -11.45
CA LYS A 75 4.49 -1.49 -11.82
C LYS A 75 4.02 -2.27 -10.59
N GLY A 76 4.94 -2.53 -9.66
CA GLY A 76 4.65 -3.28 -8.44
C GLY A 76 3.76 -2.48 -7.48
N LYS A 77 3.98 -1.16 -7.36
CA LYS A 77 3.10 -0.26 -6.59
C LYS A 77 1.68 -0.23 -7.15
N ALA A 78 1.51 -0.13 -8.47
CA ALA A 78 0.19 -0.14 -9.10
C ALA A 78 -0.56 -1.45 -8.86
N ALA A 79 0.10 -2.60 -9.09
CA ALA A 79 -0.48 -3.91 -8.83
C ALA A 79 -0.82 -4.11 -7.33
N TYR A 80 0.03 -3.61 -6.45
CA TYR A 80 -0.19 -3.62 -5.00
C TYR A 80 -1.45 -2.83 -4.59
N LEU A 81 -1.64 -1.62 -5.10
CA LEU A 81 -2.83 -0.81 -4.80
C LEU A 81 -4.12 -1.48 -5.29
N ILE A 82 -4.10 -2.09 -6.48
CA ILE A 82 -5.23 -2.85 -7.02
C ILE A 82 -5.54 -4.08 -6.15
N PHE A 83 -4.50 -4.81 -5.73
CA PHE A 83 -4.65 -5.95 -4.83
C PHE A 83 -5.28 -5.53 -3.48
N VAL A 84 -4.78 -4.45 -2.89
CA VAL A 84 -5.31 -3.87 -1.65
C VAL A 84 -6.77 -3.43 -1.80
N ALA A 85 -7.15 -2.88 -2.96
CA ALA A 85 -8.52 -2.50 -3.26
C ALA A 85 -9.47 -3.70 -3.21
N PHE A 86 -9.10 -4.80 -3.89
CA PHE A 86 -9.90 -6.04 -3.84
C PHE A 86 -9.97 -6.64 -2.45
N LEU A 87 -8.87 -6.60 -1.70
CA LEU A 87 -8.82 -7.09 -0.33
C LEU A 87 -9.76 -6.29 0.58
N THR A 88 -9.83 -4.97 0.39
CA THR A 88 -10.76 -4.09 1.12
C THR A 88 -12.22 -4.35 0.72
N ILE A 89 -12.50 -4.56 -0.57
CA ILE A 89 -13.86 -4.83 -1.06
C ILE A 89 -14.35 -6.22 -0.63
N GLY A 90 -13.45 -7.21 -0.56
CA GLY A 90 -13.73 -8.58 -0.18
C GLY A 90 -14.00 -8.78 1.31
N LEU A 91 -13.66 -7.81 2.17
CA LEU A 91 -13.90 -7.91 3.61
C LEU A 91 -15.37 -7.69 3.94
N GLU A 92 -16.04 -8.63 4.59
CA GLU A 92 -17.38 -8.40 5.12
C GLU A 92 -17.28 -7.52 6.38
N SER A 93 -17.82 -6.31 6.31
CA SER A 93 -17.75 -5.34 7.42
C SER A 93 -19.13 -4.71 7.60
N SER A 94 -19.50 -4.45 8.85
CA SER A 94 -20.77 -3.82 9.20
C SER A 94 -20.90 -2.42 8.59
N ILE A 95 -19.78 -1.71 8.38
CA ILE A 95 -19.75 -0.36 7.81
C ILE A 95 -19.53 -0.41 6.29
N LYS A 96 -20.58 -0.81 5.56
CA LYS A 96 -20.54 -0.99 4.11
C LYS A 96 -20.06 0.26 3.35
N TRP A 97 -20.52 1.45 3.73
CA TRP A 97 -20.18 2.69 2.99
C TRP A 97 -18.67 3.00 3.05
N LEU A 98 -18.04 2.80 4.21
CA LEU A 98 -16.62 3.09 4.41
C LEU A 98 -15.76 2.08 3.64
N ARG A 99 -16.16 0.79 3.67
CA ARG A 99 -15.53 -0.27 2.88
C ARG A 99 -15.48 0.08 1.39
N TYR A 100 -16.64 0.40 0.81
CA TYR A 100 -16.71 0.71 -0.62
C TYR A 100 -15.96 1.98 -0.97
N THR A 101 -16.04 3.03 -0.14
CA THR A 101 -15.35 4.30 -0.42
C THR A 101 -13.83 4.11 -0.43
N VAL A 102 -13.28 3.44 0.59
CA VAL A 102 -11.83 3.18 0.69
C VAL A 102 -11.38 2.22 -0.42
N GLY A 103 -12.13 1.15 -0.67
CA GLY A 103 -11.82 0.18 -1.73
C GLY A 103 -11.84 0.80 -3.13
N ILE A 104 -12.87 1.59 -3.47
CA ILE A 104 -12.96 2.28 -4.77
C ILE A 104 -11.85 3.32 -4.91
N ALA A 105 -11.51 4.04 -3.84
CA ALA A 105 -10.42 5.01 -3.87
C ALA A 105 -9.06 4.35 -4.13
N PHE A 106 -8.77 3.22 -3.48
CA PHE A 106 -7.57 2.42 -3.78
C PHE A 106 -7.58 1.87 -5.21
N LEU A 107 -8.72 1.42 -5.70
CA LEU A 107 -8.86 0.91 -7.05
C LEU A 107 -8.62 2.03 -8.08
N ALA A 108 -9.17 3.22 -7.84
CA ALA A 108 -8.98 4.38 -8.69
C ALA A 108 -7.51 4.84 -8.70
N ASP A 109 -6.86 4.89 -7.53
CA ASP A 109 -5.45 5.28 -7.43
C ASP A 109 -4.52 4.26 -8.11
N GLY A 110 -4.79 2.96 -7.91
CA GLY A 110 -4.06 1.88 -8.59
C GLY A 110 -4.29 1.86 -10.10
N ALA A 111 -5.53 2.05 -10.56
CA ALA A 111 -5.87 2.15 -11.97
C ALA A 111 -5.26 3.38 -12.63
N LEU A 112 -5.21 4.51 -11.93
CA LEU A 112 -4.54 5.73 -12.40
C LEU A 112 -3.04 5.48 -12.57
N HIS A 113 -2.38 4.86 -11.58
CA HIS A 113 -0.97 4.48 -11.70
C HIS A 113 -0.72 3.50 -12.85
N PHE A 114 -1.61 2.52 -13.05
CA PHE A 114 -1.51 1.56 -14.15
C PHE A 114 -1.73 2.24 -15.51
N PHE A 115 -2.71 3.14 -15.61
CA PHE A 115 -3.00 3.89 -16.83
C PHE A 115 -1.83 4.83 -17.21
N LEU A 116 -1.21 5.49 -16.23
CA LEU A 116 -0.01 6.28 -16.44
C LEU A 116 1.16 5.43 -16.94
N LEU A 117 1.29 4.21 -16.42
CA LEU A 117 2.31 3.27 -16.85
C LEU A 117 2.16 2.86 -18.31
N CYS A 118 0.92 2.66 -18.78
CA CYS A 118 0.63 2.35 -20.19
C CYS A 118 0.75 3.57 -21.11
N SER A 119 0.36 4.75 -20.65
CA SER A 119 0.28 5.95 -21.49
C SER A 119 1.61 6.70 -21.62
N LYS A 120 2.52 6.59 -20.64
CA LYS A 120 3.81 7.28 -20.63
C LYS A 120 4.92 6.38 -20.08
N PRO A 121 5.51 5.50 -20.92
CA PRO A 121 6.63 4.67 -20.49
C PRO A 121 7.86 5.50 -20.05
N ASP A 122 8.00 6.74 -20.52
CA ASP A 122 9.08 7.66 -20.11
C ASP A 122 9.03 8.06 -18.62
N LEU A 123 7.84 8.03 -17.99
CA LEU A 123 7.71 8.27 -16.56
C LEU A 123 8.22 7.10 -15.72
N VAL A 124 8.31 5.90 -16.30
CA VAL A 124 8.88 4.73 -15.64
C VAL A 124 10.40 4.84 -15.56
N SER A 125 11.06 5.41 -16.58
CA SER A 125 12.51 5.60 -16.57
C SER A 125 12.95 6.76 -15.67
N ASN A 126 12.13 7.81 -15.56
CA ASN A 126 12.38 8.96 -14.69
C ASN A 126 11.81 8.82 -13.27
N TYR A 127 11.23 7.66 -12.94
CA TYR A 127 10.69 7.45 -11.60
C TYR A 127 11.80 7.36 -10.57
N LYS A 128 11.96 8.43 -9.78
CA LYS A 128 12.89 8.46 -8.66
C LYS A 128 12.16 7.98 -7.41
N SER A 129 12.39 6.74 -7.05
CA SER A 129 11.88 6.17 -5.79
C SER A 129 12.53 6.88 -4.58
N PRO A 130 11.90 6.87 -3.39
CA PRO A 130 12.46 7.49 -2.19
C PRO A 130 13.59 6.62 -1.63
N THR A 131 14.70 6.54 -2.35
CA THR A 131 15.84 5.69 -2.00
C THR A 131 16.89 6.39 -1.15
N GLY A 132 16.69 7.65 -0.74
CA GLY A 132 17.72 8.38 0.01
C GLY A 132 19.07 8.48 -0.72
N GLY A 133 19.11 8.22 -2.03
CA GLY A 133 20.35 8.13 -2.82
C GLY A 133 20.91 6.71 -3.01
N LEU A 134 20.29 5.66 -2.45
CA LEU A 134 20.68 4.27 -2.69
C LEU A 134 20.24 3.82 -4.10
N THR A 135 21.15 3.82 -5.06
CA THR A 135 20.92 3.36 -6.44
C THR A 135 20.42 1.92 -6.52
N GLU A 136 19.69 1.61 -7.59
CA GLU A 136 19.03 0.30 -7.81
C GLU A 136 20.00 -0.89 -7.96
N GLY A 137 21.27 -0.64 -8.27
CA GLY A 137 22.35 -1.62 -8.19
C GLY A 137 23.05 -1.55 -6.85
N GLY A 138 23.23 -2.69 -6.19
CA GLY A 138 24.27 -2.78 -5.17
C GLY A 138 25.59 -2.50 -5.85
N ASP A 139 26.27 -1.44 -5.45
CA ASP A 139 27.70 -1.36 -5.65
C ASP A 139 28.38 -1.16 -4.31
N GLU A 140 29.23 -2.13 -4.07
CA GLU A 140 30.26 -2.22 -3.08
C GLU A 140 31.23 -1.08 -3.35
N VAL A 141 31.21 -0.03 -2.53
CA VAL A 141 32.37 0.87 -2.43
C VAL A 141 33.30 0.29 -1.39
N VAL A 142 34.26 -0.49 -1.90
CA VAL A 142 35.58 -0.67 -1.28
C VAL A 142 36.29 0.69 -1.24
#